data_AF-A0A6I6WFW7-F1
#
_entry.id   AF-A0A6I6WFW7-F1
#
_cell.length_a   1.000
_cell.length_b   1.000
_cell.length_c   1.000
_cell.angle_alpha   90.00
_cell.angle_beta   90.00
_cell.angle_gamma   90.00
#
_symmetry.space_group_name_H-M   'P 1'
#
loop_
_entity.id
_entity.type
_entity.pdbx_description
1 polymer ?
#
loop_
_entity_poly.entity_id
_entity_poly.type
_entity_poly.pdbx_seq_one_letter_code
_entity_poly.pdbx_strand_id
1 'polypeptide(L)'
;MDSRNLFETPTTYRIIRLEYFAALVTVAVLVVLHWHEIRWIPFVLLFAYIDVIGYIPGAIAARRSRTGYIHRGYYVLYNVMHTLLTAAAVAGLWCLIEGPEWALLALPLHLFTDRSVVGNFLKPFGVRFEPQEHPAYYAAKPLLDRPRPPRWAVESGHAATGAHPRAAGEPARTEAGRI
;
A
#
# COMPACT_ATOMS: atom_id res chain seq x y z
N MET A 1 -3.71 -2.63 0.62
CA MET A 1 -3.37 -3.98 0.13
C MET A 1 -3.41 -4.95 1.31
N ASP A 2 -3.58 -6.23 1.06
CA ASP A 2 -3.42 -7.26 2.10
C ASP A 2 -2.15 -8.08 1.84
N SER A 3 -1.75 -8.86 2.84
CA SER A 3 -0.52 -9.65 2.81
C SER A 3 -0.46 -10.72 1.71
N ARG A 4 -1.56 -10.97 0.97
CA ARG A 4 -1.65 -11.97 -0.11
C ARG A 4 -1.82 -11.37 -1.51
N ASN A 5 -2.28 -10.12 -1.62
CA ASN A 5 -2.55 -9.46 -2.89
C ASN A 5 -1.75 -8.14 -3.00
N LEU A 6 -0.44 -8.28 -3.18
CA LEU A 6 0.54 -7.18 -3.16
C LEU A 6 0.84 -6.63 -4.56
N PHE A 7 0.17 -5.56 -4.99
CA PHE A 7 0.50 -4.90 -6.26
C PHE A 7 1.86 -4.17 -6.25
N GLU A 8 2.42 -3.93 -5.07
CA GLU A 8 3.81 -3.49 -4.92
C GLU A 8 4.79 -4.62 -5.24
N THR A 9 5.96 -4.25 -5.77
CA THR A 9 7.06 -5.22 -5.90
C THR A 9 7.47 -5.75 -4.51
N PRO A 10 8.03 -6.97 -4.42
CA PRO A 10 8.48 -7.51 -3.13
C PRO A 10 9.45 -6.60 -2.39
N THR A 11 10.31 -5.88 -3.11
CA THR A 11 11.26 -4.93 -2.51
C THR A 11 10.55 -3.70 -1.95
N THR A 12 9.68 -3.06 -2.72
CA THR A 12 8.93 -1.87 -2.29
C THR A 12 8.07 -2.19 -1.05
N TYR A 13 7.37 -3.32 -1.06
CA TYR A 13 6.55 -3.74 0.07
C TYR A 13 7.36 -3.97 1.35
N ARG A 14 8.55 -4.59 1.24
CA ARG A 14 9.45 -4.79 2.38
C ARG A 14 9.96 -3.47 2.94
N ILE A 15 10.30 -2.51 2.09
CA ILE A 15 10.74 -1.17 2.51
C ILE A 15 9.63 -0.47 3.29
N ILE A 16 8.40 -0.46 2.76
CA ILE A 16 7.26 0.16 3.45
C ILE A 16 7.00 -0.52 4.80
N ARG A 17 7.06 -1.86 4.87
CA ARG A 17 6.95 -2.57 6.15
C ARG A 17 8.05 -2.20 7.13
N LEU A 18 9.27 -2.01 6.64
CA LEU A 18 10.42 -1.62 7.48
C LEU A 18 10.24 -0.20 8.04
N GLU A 19 9.72 0.73 7.26
CA GLU A 19 9.39 2.09 7.74
C GLU A 19 8.37 2.04 8.87
N TYR A 20 7.27 1.30 8.69
CA TYR A 20 6.28 1.10 9.75
C TYR A 20 6.84 0.31 10.93
N PHE A 21 7.79 -0.60 10.71
CA PHE A 21 8.44 -1.33 11.80
C PHE A 21 9.33 -0.41 12.63
N ALA A 22 10.11 0.48 11.99
CA ALA A 22 10.91 1.48 12.69
C ALA A 22 10.03 2.45 13.49
N ALA A 23 8.88 2.87 12.93
CA ALA A 23 7.88 3.66 13.64
C ALA A 23 7.27 2.88 14.82
N LEU A 24 6.95 1.59 14.64
CA LEU A 24 6.46 0.71 15.70
C LEU A 24 7.46 0.60 16.85
N VAL A 25 8.75 0.37 16.55
CA VAL A 25 9.81 0.28 17.56
C VAL A 25 9.89 1.58 18.35
N THR A 26 9.86 2.73 17.66
CA THR A 26 9.86 4.05 18.32
C THR A 26 8.68 4.19 19.30
N VAL A 27 7.47 3.84 18.86
CA VAL A 27 6.27 3.91 19.71
C VAL A 27 6.35 2.92 20.87
N ALA A 28 6.82 1.70 20.64
CA ALA A 28 6.97 0.68 21.68
C ALA A 28 7.99 1.11 22.75
N VAL A 29 9.11 1.73 22.35
CA VAL A 29 10.08 2.31 23.29
C VAL A 29 9.42 3.41 24.13
N LEU A 30 8.64 4.31 23.54
CA LEU A 30 7.91 5.34 24.29
C LEU A 30 6.91 4.73 25.28
N VAL A 31 6.20 3.66 24.90
CA VAL A 31 5.28 2.94 25.79
C VAL A 31 6.02 2.36 26.99
N VAL A 32 7.22 1.79 26.78
CA VAL A 32 8.04 1.24 27.86
C VAL A 32 8.61 2.33 28.76
N LEU A 33 9.12 3.42 28.18
CA LEU A 33 9.67 4.55 28.94
C LEU A 33 8.62 5.24 29.82
N HIS A 34 7.39 5.33 29.34
CA HIS A 34 6.27 5.99 30.02
C HIS A 34 5.28 4.99 30.64
N TRP A 35 5.72 3.76 30.92
CA TRP A 35 4.85 2.66 31.35
C TRP A 35 3.94 3.00 32.54
N HIS A 36 4.47 3.72 33.52
CA HIS A 36 3.74 4.12 34.73
C HIS A 36 2.89 5.37 34.56
N GLU A 37 3.12 6.14 33.49
CA GLU A 37 2.35 7.34 33.16
C GLU A 37 1.15 7.01 32.24
N ILE A 38 1.12 5.81 31.67
CA ILE A 38 0.04 5.37 30.80
C ILE A 38 -1.20 5.03 31.62
N ARG A 39 -2.30 5.70 31.29
CA ARG A 39 -3.64 5.28 31.70
C ARG A 39 -4.04 4.05 30.89
N TRP A 40 -3.84 2.88 31.47
CA TRP A 40 -4.02 1.58 30.81
C TRP A 40 -5.44 1.31 30.32
N ILE A 41 -6.47 1.77 31.04
CA ILE A 41 -7.87 1.57 30.61
C ILE A 41 -8.14 2.31 29.29
N PRO A 42 -7.93 3.64 29.17
CA PRO A 42 -7.97 4.33 27.88
C PRO A 42 -7.07 3.71 26.82
N PHE A 43 -5.83 3.35 27.16
CA PHE A 43 -4.89 2.75 26.22
C PHE A 43 -5.44 1.47 25.58
N VAL A 44 -5.97 0.54 26.39
CA VAL A 44 -6.54 -0.72 25.89
C VAL A 44 -7.80 -0.46 25.07
N LEU A 45 -8.65 0.48 25.47
CA LEU A 45 -9.86 0.84 24.72
C LEU A 45 -9.51 1.46 23.36
N LEU A 46 -8.55 2.39 23.33
CA LEU A 46 -8.04 3.03 22.12
C LEU A 46 -7.29 2.04 21.21
N PHE A 47 -6.67 1.00 21.77
CA PHE A 47 -6.11 -0.08 20.96
C PHE A 47 -7.23 -0.92 20.35
N ALA A 48 -8.16 -1.41 21.18
CA ALA A 48 -9.14 -2.41 20.76
C ALA A 48 -10.27 -1.86 19.87
N TYR A 49 -10.71 -0.60 20.03
CA TYR A 49 -11.88 -0.09 19.30
C TYR A 49 -11.69 -0.10 17.78
N ILE A 50 -10.44 0.04 17.31
CA ILE A 50 -10.08 0.01 15.89
C ILE A 50 -10.55 -1.29 15.25
N ASP A 51 -10.27 -2.42 15.90
CA ASP A 51 -10.65 -3.74 15.41
C ASP A 51 -12.09 -4.10 15.77
N VAL A 52 -12.54 -3.77 16.97
CA VAL A 52 -13.91 -4.08 17.43
C VAL A 52 -14.95 -3.46 16.50
N ILE A 53 -14.69 -2.24 16.02
CA ILE A 53 -15.56 -1.56 15.07
C ILE A 53 -15.14 -1.89 13.64
N GLY A 54 -13.85 -1.78 13.31
CA GLY A 54 -13.36 -1.85 11.93
C GLY A 54 -13.29 -3.25 11.33
N TYR A 55 -12.76 -4.22 12.08
CA TYR A 55 -12.39 -5.53 11.55
C TYR A 55 -13.37 -6.64 11.93
N ILE A 56 -13.69 -6.79 13.22
CA ILE A 56 -14.46 -7.91 13.76
C ILE A 56 -15.80 -8.11 13.04
N PRO A 57 -16.62 -7.06 12.78
CA PRO A 57 -17.90 -7.25 12.11
C PRO A 57 -17.75 -7.82 10.69
N GLY A 58 -16.76 -7.33 9.94
CA GLY A 58 -16.47 -7.81 8.59
C GLY A 58 -15.92 -9.24 8.59
N ALA A 59 -15.05 -9.56 9.55
CA ALA A 59 -14.47 -10.90 9.69
C ALA A 59 -15.54 -11.95 10.05
N ILE A 60 -16.49 -11.61 10.93
CA ILE A 60 -17.65 -12.46 11.25
C ILE A 60 -18.52 -12.65 10.00
N ALA A 61 -18.82 -11.57 9.27
CA ALA A 61 -19.61 -11.65 8.04
C ALA A 61 -18.92 -12.53 6.98
N ALA A 62 -17.60 -12.41 6.83
CA ALA A 62 -16.82 -13.18 5.88
C ALA A 62 -16.81 -14.67 6.23
N ARG A 63 -16.62 -15.01 7.51
CA ARG A 63 -16.68 -16.39 8.01
C ARG A 63 -18.06 -17.03 7.85
N ARG A 64 -19.13 -16.25 7.90
CA ARG A 64 -20.51 -16.71 7.68
C ARG A 64 -20.90 -16.79 6.19
N SER A 65 -20.16 -16.13 5.31
CA SER A 65 -20.44 -16.12 3.87
C SER A 65 -19.97 -17.41 3.21
N ARG A 66 -20.84 -18.03 2.41
CA ARG A 66 -20.47 -19.23 1.62
C ARG A 66 -19.45 -18.92 0.53
N THR A 67 -19.40 -17.69 0.05
CA THR A 67 -18.53 -17.28 -1.07
C THR A 67 -17.32 -16.46 -0.60
N GLY A 68 -17.32 -16.00 0.66
CA GLY A 68 -16.31 -15.09 1.21
C GLY A 68 -16.46 -13.63 0.77
N TYR A 69 -17.43 -13.32 -0.11
CA TYR A 69 -17.79 -11.94 -0.45
C TYR A 69 -18.81 -11.41 0.56
N ILE A 70 -18.59 -10.16 0.98
CA ILE A 70 -19.43 -9.46 1.96
C ILE A 70 -19.76 -8.05 1.47
N HIS A 71 -20.72 -7.41 2.13
CA HIS A 71 -21.14 -6.06 1.79
C HIS A 71 -19.99 -5.05 1.89
N ARG A 72 -19.94 -4.08 0.95
CA ARG A 72 -18.89 -3.05 0.89
C ARG A 72 -18.81 -2.19 2.16
N GLY A 73 -19.89 -2.08 2.90
CA GLY A 73 -19.92 -1.36 4.18
C GLY A 73 -18.87 -1.86 5.18
N TYR A 74 -18.58 -3.17 5.21
CA TYR A 74 -17.53 -3.71 6.08
C TYR A 74 -16.12 -3.25 5.66
N TYR A 75 -15.89 -3.07 4.36
CA TYR A 75 -14.62 -2.53 3.85
C TYR A 75 -14.49 -1.05 4.19
N VAL A 76 -15.57 -0.28 4.07
CA VAL A 76 -15.60 1.13 4.49
C VAL A 76 -15.30 1.25 5.98
N LEU A 77 -15.98 0.45 6.80
CA LEU A 77 -15.78 0.45 8.25
C LEU A 77 -14.34 0.11 8.61
N TYR A 78 -13.78 -0.96 8.05
CA TYR A 78 -12.38 -1.31 8.22
C TYR A 78 -11.46 -0.16 7.82
N ASN A 79 -11.62 0.38 6.61
CA ASN A 79 -10.73 1.40 6.07
C ASN A 79 -10.79 2.69 6.89
N VAL A 80 -11.98 3.16 7.26
CA VAL A 80 -12.16 4.35 8.11
C VAL A 80 -11.41 4.16 9.42
N MET A 81 -11.69 3.09 10.15
CA MET A 81 -11.06 2.82 11.45
C MET A 81 -9.54 2.62 11.35
N HIS A 82 -9.04 2.07 10.24
CA HIS A 82 -7.62 1.78 10.03
C HIS A 82 -6.85 2.90 9.28
N THR A 83 -7.48 4.05 9.02
CA THR A 83 -6.74 5.20 8.49
C THR A 83 -5.98 5.93 9.59
N LEU A 84 -4.78 6.43 9.26
CA LEU A 84 -4.07 7.36 10.14
C LEU A 84 -4.85 8.67 10.32
N LEU A 85 -5.69 9.04 9.35
CA LEU A 85 -6.52 10.23 9.44
C LEU A 85 -7.56 10.13 10.56
N THR A 86 -8.28 9.01 10.64
CA THR A 86 -9.25 8.77 11.73
C THR A 86 -8.54 8.64 13.07
N ALA A 87 -7.38 7.95 13.14
CA ALA A 87 -6.59 7.90 14.36
C ALA A 87 -6.12 9.30 14.82
N ALA A 88 -5.64 10.14 13.90
CA ALA A 88 -5.24 11.51 14.22
C ALA A 88 -6.44 12.37 14.66
N ALA A 89 -7.62 12.20 14.05
CA ALA A 89 -8.83 12.88 14.46
C ALA A 89 -9.28 12.47 15.87
N VAL A 90 -9.23 11.16 16.19
CA VAL A 90 -9.55 10.65 17.53
C VAL A 90 -8.54 11.17 18.56
N ALA A 91 -7.25 11.12 18.25
CA ALA A 91 -6.21 11.67 19.14
C ALA A 91 -6.39 13.18 19.35
N GLY A 92 -6.66 13.93 18.29
CA GLY A 92 -6.89 15.37 18.37
C GLY A 92 -8.13 15.71 19.20
N LEU A 93 -9.24 14.99 19.00
CA LEU A 93 -10.44 15.17 19.81
C LEU A 93 -10.20 14.82 21.27
N TRP A 94 -9.49 13.73 21.54
CA TRP A 94 -9.11 13.34 22.90
C TRP A 94 -8.26 14.42 23.57
N CYS A 95 -7.25 14.95 22.88
CA CYS A 95 -6.42 16.04 23.38
C CYS A 95 -7.25 17.30 23.73
N LEU A 96 -8.37 17.55 23.04
CA LEU A 96 -9.25 18.67 23.36
C LEU A 96 -10.14 18.43 24.59
N ILE A 97 -10.48 17.18 24.89
CA ILE A 97 -11.41 16.81 25.97
C ILE A 97 -10.66 16.49 27.26
N GLU A 98 -9.63 15.66 27.18
CA GLU A 98 -8.88 15.10 28.33
C GLU A 98 -7.45 15.66 28.42
N GLY A 99 -6.96 16.31 27.36
CA GLY A 99 -5.57 16.72 27.24
C GLY A 99 -4.67 15.66 26.59
N PRO A 100 -3.43 16.03 26.23
CA PRO A 100 -2.46 15.08 25.67
C PRO A 100 -2.00 14.10 26.76
N GLU A 101 -2.02 12.81 26.45
CA GLU A 101 -1.55 11.76 27.35
C GLU A 101 -0.91 10.59 26.59
N TRP A 102 -0.10 9.80 27.29
CA TRP A 102 0.61 8.65 26.73
C TRP A 102 -0.32 7.50 26.32
N ALA A 103 -1.57 7.47 26.79
CA ALA A 103 -2.55 6.48 26.36
C ALA A 103 -2.81 6.53 24.83
N LEU A 104 -2.65 7.71 24.22
CA LEU A 104 -2.81 7.92 22.78
C LEU A 104 -1.78 7.16 21.94
N LEU A 105 -0.66 6.70 22.52
CA LEU A 105 0.30 5.82 21.85
C LEU A 105 -0.32 4.49 21.41
N ALA A 106 -1.44 4.08 21.99
CA ALA A 106 -2.19 2.90 21.56
C ALA A 106 -2.58 2.94 20.07
N LEU A 107 -2.95 4.13 19.57
CA LEU A 107 -3.40 4.33 18.19
C LEU A 107 -2.30 4.02 17.17
N PRO A 108 -1.12 4.69 17.21
CA PRO A 108 -0.03 4.32 16.32
C PRO A 108 0.54 2.93 16.62
N LEU A 109 0.52 2.46 17.88
CA LEU A 109 0.98 1.10 18.19
C LEU A 109 0.16 0.05 17.43
N HIS A 110 -1.17 0.14 17.45
CA HIS A 110 -2.07 -0.75 16.71
C HIS A 110 -1.80 -0.66 15.19
N LEU A 111 -1.90 0.56 14.65
CA LEU A 111 -1.80 0.81 13.22
C LEU A 111 -0.44 0.44 12.62
N PHE A 112 0.65 0.66 13.36
CA PHE A 112 1.99 0.31 12.90
C PHE A 112 2.24 -1.19 13.05
N THR A 113 1.67 -1.85 14.07
CA THR A 113 1.71 -3.31 14.19
C THR A 113 1.04 -3.98 13.00
N ASP A 114 -0.16 -3.53 12.61
CA ASP A 114 -0.86 -4.06 11.45
C ASP A 114 -0.05 -3.94 10.17
N ARG A 115 0.56 -2.79 9.93
CA ARG A 115 1.27 -2.51 8.68
C ARG A 115 2.63 -3.19 8.62
N SER A 116 3.35 -3.23 9.74
CA SER A 116 4.71 -3.75 9.79
C SER A 116 4.78 -5.24 10.08
N VAL A 117 3.99 -5.77 11.02
CA VAL A 117 4.05 -7.17 11.46
C VAL A 117 3.05 -8.01 10.68
N VAL A 118 1.78 -7.60 10.64
CA VAL A 118 0.71 -8.35 9.97
C VAL A 118 0.74 -8.14 8.46
N GLY A 119 1.23 -6.98 8.01
CA GLY A 119 1.26 -6.60 6.60
C GLY A 119 -0.09 -6.15 6.04
N ASN A 120 -1.03 -5.80 6.92
CA ASN A 120 -2.36 -5.31 6.56
C ASN A 120 -2.35 -3.80 6.41
N PHE A 121 -2.87 -3.35 5.27
CA PHE A 121 -3.15 -1.95 4.97
C PHE A 121 -4.64 -1.81 4.68
N LEU A 122 -5.04 -0.64 4.16
CA LEU A 122 -6.41 -0.43 3.71
C LEU A 122 -6.86 -1.52 2.73
N LYS A 123 -8.05 -2.06 2.97
CA LYS A 123 -8.70 -3.11 2.22
C LYS A 123 -9.19 -2.59 0.88
N PRO A 124 -8.65 -3.08 -0.25
CA PRO A 124 -9.18 -2.78 -1.56
C PRO A 124 -10.57 -3.41 -1.73
N PHE A 125 -11.52 -2.69 -2.32
CA PHE A 125 -12.88 -3.21 -2.56
C PHE A 125 -12.95 -4.33 -3.61
N GLY A 126 -11.91 -4.47 -4.44
CA GLY A 126 -11.84 -5.47 -5.50
C GLY A 126 -11.34 -6.85 -5.03
N VAL A 127 -10.87 -6.98 -3.79
CA VAL A 127 -10.41 -8.27 -3.23
C VAL A 127 -11.33 -8.71 -2.09
N ARG A 128 -11.23 -9.98 -1.69
CA ARG A 128 -12.00 -10.52 -0.56
C ARG A 128 -11.61 -9.82 0.75
N PHE A 129 -12.56 -9.77 1.68
CA PHE A 129 -12.35 -9.07 2.96
C PHE A 129 -11.29 -9.77 3.80
N GLU A 130 -11.34 -11.08 3.90
CA GLU A 130 -10.25 -11.87 4.47
C GLU A 130 -9.14 -12.08 3.42
N PRO A 131 -7.84 -11.97 3.78
CA PRO A 131 -6.74 -12.16 2.85
C PRO A 131 -6.78 -13.53 2.17
N GLN A 132 -7.12 -13.53 0.89
CA GLN A 132 -7.18 -14.74 0.05
C GLN A 132 -6.63 -14.39 -1.33
N GLU A 133 -5.97 -15.35 -1.94
CA GLU A 133 -5.34 -15.17 -3.25
C GLU A 133 -6.39 -14.79 -4.31
N HIS A 134 -6.21 -13.63 -4.95
CA HIS A 134 -7.10 -13.18 -6.02
C HIS A 134 -6.54 -13.65 -7.38
N PRO A 135 -7.31 -14.42 -8.20
CA PRO A 135 -6.79 -15.00 -9.46
C PRO A 135 -6.17 -13.97 -10.40
N ALA A 136 -6.80 -12.80 -10.54
CA ALA A 136 -6.29 -11.72 -11.39
C ALA A 136 -4.93 -11.17 -10.93
N TYR A 137 -4.68 -11.13 -9.62
CA TYR A 137 -3.41 -10.66 -9.07
C TYR A 137 -2.29 -11.63 -9.44
N TYR A 138 -2.51 -12.93 -9.25
CA TYR A 138 -1.51 -13.95 -9.57
C TYR A 138 -1.27 -14.12 -11.07
N ALA A 139 -2.28 -13.86 -11.91
CA ALA A 139 -2.09 -13.80 -13.36
C ALA A 139 -1.22 -12.59 -13.78
N ALA A 140 -1.35 -11.45 -13.10
CA ALA A 140 -0.58 -10.24 -13.39
C ALA A 140 0.84 -10.28 -12.80
N LYS A 141 1.06 -10.98 -11.68
CA LYS A 141 2.32 -10.97 -10.95
C LYS A 141 3.57 -11.29 -11.80
N PRO A 142 3.59 -12.31 -12.68
CA PRO A 142 4.75 -12.57 -13.55
C PRO A 142 5.07 -11.42 -14.52
N LEU A 143 4.06 -10.64 -14.94
CA LEU A 143 4.23 -9.49 -15.82
C LEU A 143 4.84 -8.29 -15.08
N LEU A 144 4.55 -8.17 -13.77
CA LEU A 144 5.09 -7.12 -12.91
C LEU A 144 6.53 -7.42 -12.46
N ASP A 145 6.85 -8.69 -12.20
CA ASP A 145 8.19 -9.11 -11.77
C ASP A 145 9.24 -9.03 -12.90
N ARG A 146 8.80 -9.11 -14.16
CA ARG A 146 9.63 -8.97 -15.36
C ARG A 146 9.01 -7.94 -16.30
N PRO A 147 9.10 -6.64 -15.97
CA PRO A 147 8.48 -5.62 -16.78
C PRO A 147 9.11 -5.63 -18.17
N ARG A 148 8.29 -5.92 -19.19
CA ARG A 148 8.69 -5.63 -20.57
C ARG A 148 8.61 -4.11 -20.75
N PRO A 149 9.63 -3.45 -21.33
CA PRO A 149 9.55 -2.04 -21.60
C PRO A 149 8.29 -1.78 -22.44
N PRO A 150 7.47 -0.76 -22.09
CA PRO A 150 6.30 -0.43 -22.88
C PRO A 150 6.73 -0.03 -24.29
N ARG A 151 5.88 -0.29 -25.29
CA ARG A 151 6.25 -0.12 -26.72
C ARG A 151 6.83 1.25 -27.04
N TRP A 152 6.28 2.31 -26.45
CA TRP A 152 6.78 3.68 -26.62
C TRP A 152 8.23 3.87 -26.13
N ALA A 153 8.67 3.12 -25.11
CA ALA A 153 10.06 3.16 -24.64
C ALA A 153 11.02 2.47 -25.61
N VAL A 154 10.53 1.50 -26.39
CA VAL A 154 11.31 0.79 -27.42
C VAL A 154 11.36 1.57 -28.73
N GLU A 155 10.26 2.23 -29.10
CA GLU A 155 10.14 3.08 -30.30
C GLU A 155 10.99 4.36 -30.19
N SER A 156 11.07 4.96 -28.99
CA SER A 156 11.90 6.15 -28.71
C SER A 156 13.41 5.88 -28.86
N GLY A 157 13.84 4.63 -28.65
CA GLY A 157 15.25 4.23 -28.79
C GLY A 157 15.72 4.11 -30.24
N HIS A 158 14.82 3.75 -31.17
CA HIS A 158 15.16 3.66 -32.60
C HIS A 158 15.30 5.04 -33.26
N ALA A 159 14.53 6.04 -32.81
CA ALA A 159 14.61 7.41 -33.35
C ALA A 159 15.93 8.13 -32.98
N ALA A 160 16.56 7.77 -31.86
CA ALA A 160 17.79 8.42 -31.38
C ALA A 160 19.08 7.94 -32.09
N THR A 161 19.07 6.78 -32.75
CA THR A 161 20.21 6.24 -33.51
C THR A 161 20.24 6.62 -34.99
N GLY A 162 19.24 7.37 -35.48
CA GLY A 162 19.20 7.88 -36.85
C GLY A 162 20.07 9.11 -37.08
N ALA A 163 21.38 9.01 -36.82
CA ALA A 163 22.33 10.01 -37.29
C ALA A 163 22.29 10.06 -38.83
N HIS A 164 21.99 11.26 -39.36
CA HIS A 164 21.99 11.63 -40.77
C HIS A 164 23.12 10.96 -41.59
N PRO A 165 22.82 10.23 -42.68
CA PRO A 165 23.80 10.06 -43.74
C PRO A 165 23.89 11.40 -44.49
N ARG A 166 25.06 12.05 -44.45
CA ARG A 166 25.42 13.06 -45.45
C ARG A 166 25.34 12.40 -46.82
N ALA A 167 24.49 12.92 -47.70
CA ALA A 167 24.42 12.50 -49.10
C ALA A 167 25.78 12.74 -49.76
N ALA A 168 26.49 11.66 -50.06
CA ALA A 168 27.73 11.68 -50.82
C ALA A 168 27.41 11.41 -52.30
N GLY A 169 27.76 12.38 -53.15
CA GLY A 169 28.21 12.14 -54.53
C GLY A 169 27.15 11.70 -55.54
N GLU A 170 26.52 12.68 -56.18
CA GLU A 170 25.86 12.51 -57.47
C GLU A 170 26.93 12.48 -58.57
N PRO A 171 27.05 11.43 -59.42
CA PRO A 171 27.92 11.47 -60.58
C PRO A 171 27.22 12.16 -61.75
N ALA A 172 27.92 13.14 -62.34
CA ALA A 172 27.48 13.91 -63.48
C ALA A 172 27.16 13.01 -64.70
N ARG A 173 25.96 13.18 -65.27
CA ARG A 173 25.58 12.62 -66.57
C ARG A 173 26.47 13.24 -67.66
N THR A 174 27.19 12.39 -68.39
CA THR A 174 27.76 12.75 -69.69
C THR A 174 26.92 12.06 -70.76
N GLU A 175 26.09 12.82 -71.47
CA GLU A 175 25.32 12.34 -72.61
C GLU A 175 26.10 12.69 -73.88
N ALA A 176 26.65 11.68 -74.55
CA ALA A 176 27.34 11.81 -75.83
C ALA A 176 26.75 10.82 -76.84
N GLY A 177 25.85 11.33 -77.70
CA GLY A 177 25.86 11.15 -79.16
C GLY A 177 25.53 9.80 -79.83
N ARG A 178 24.61 9.92 -80.81
CA ARG A 178 24.33 9.08 -82.02
C ARG A 178 23.50 7.81 -81.77
N ILE A 179 22.49 7.49 -82.59
CA ILE A 179 22.36 7.63 -84.06
C ILE A 179 21.00 8.24 -84.43
#